data_AF-A0A239QHY1-F1
#
_entry.id   AF-A0A239QHY1-F1
#
_cell.length_a   1.000
_cell.length_b   1.000
_cell.length_c   1.000
_cell.angle_alpha   90.00
_cell.angle_beta   90.00
_cell.angle_gamma   90.00
#
_symmetry.space_group_name_H-M   'P 1'
#
loop_
_entity.id
_entity.type
_entity.pdbx_description
1 polymer ?
#
loop_
_entity_poly.entity_id
_entity_poly.type
_entity_poly.pdbx_seq_one_letter_code
_entity_poly.pdbx_strand_id
1 'polypeptide(L)'
;MADIKSSGECLKAVGILLDELKNAKRSLISSEGCIVNRNLMQAQLEYLQENLPDTVKKAATIVEKEEAIRTETEQKKHEILDNATQQAQNMVNEATQNAQQMMEQASREANALMDRAAKEATARMEAASNEAKRMLEDAENKARQLVEEENIVRRARVECDELRESARQEASELHKNTLDYIDSLLAETDRKLSELINNIRLERNEIRNHR
;
A
#
# COMPACT_ATOMS: atom_id res chain seq x y z
N MET A 1 11.65 -79.46 38.64
CA MET A 1 12.49 -80.39 39.44
C MET A 1 13.76 -80.82 38.71
N ALA A 2 13.76 -81.00 37.38
CA ALA A 2 14.97 -81.35 36.62
C ALA A 2 16.08 -80.28 36.66
N ASP A 3 15.74 -79.00 36.48
CA ASP A 3 16.71 -77.88 36.49
C ASP A 3 17.41 -77.67 37.85
N ILE A 4 16.70 -77.93 38.96
CA ILE A 4 17.28 -77.79 40.31
C ILE A 4 18.32 -78.89 40.57
N LYS A 5 18.06 -80.09 40.01
CA LYS A 5 18.96 -81.24 40.15
C LYS A 5 20.22 -81.07 39.30
N SER A 6 20.10 -80.62 38.04
CA SER A 6 21.26 -80.35 37.18
C SER A 6 22.11 -79.18 37.68
N SER A 7 21.48 -78.13 38.25
CA SER A 7 22.20 -77.01 38.88
C SER A 7 23.07 -77.46 40.06
N GLY A 8 22.55 -78.36 40.90
CA GLY A 8 23.31 -78.94 42.02
C GLY A 8 24.48 -79.82 41.56
N GLU A 9 24.34 -80.53 40.44
CA GLU A 9 25.40 -81.35 39.85
C GLU A 9 26.48 -80.50 39.16
N CYS A 10 26.09 -79.41 38.49
CA CYS A 10 27.03 -78.41 37.98
C CYS A 10 27.84 -77.76 39.11
N LEU A 11 27.21 -77.36 40.21
CA LEU A 11 27.92 -76.82 41.38
C LEU A 11 28.92 -77.83 41.96
N LYS A 12 28.59 -79.13 41.95
CA LYS A 12 29.52 -80.19 42.35
C LYS A 12 30.71 -80.32 41.40
N ALA A 13 30.48 -80.27 40.09
CA ALA A 13 31.56 -80.30 39.09
C ALA A 13 32.48 -79.08 39.23
N VAL A 14 31.94 -77.88 39.48
CA VAL A 14 32.73 -76.69 39.85
C VAL A 14 33.52 -76.91 41.15
N GLY A 15 32.91 -77.52 42.16
CA GLY A 15 33.58 -77.87 43.41
C GLY A 15 34.77 -78.82 43.20
N ILE A 16 34.60 -79.87 42.39
CA ILE A 16 35.67 -80.83 42.05
C ILE A 16 36.83 -80.12 41.33
N LEU A 17 36.52 -79.24 40.38
CA LEU A 17 37.53 -78.44 39.67
C LEU A 17 38.29 -77.52 40.65
N LEU A 18 37.58 -76.86 41.56
CA LEU A 18 38.19 -75.99 42.57
C LEU A 18 39.05 -76.78 43.56
N ASP A 19 38.63 -77.97 43.97
CA ASP A 19 39.39 -78.82 44.88
C ASP A 19 40.64 -79.40 44.22
N GLU A 20 40.56 -79.80 42.94
CA GLU A 20 41.73 -80.21 42.17
C GLU A 20 42.74 -79.05 42.04
N LEU A 21 42.27 -77.83 41.76
CA LEU A 21 43.13 -76.64 41.68
C LEU A 21 43.75 -76.26 43.03
N LYS A 22 43.01 -76.38 44.14
CA LYS A 22 43.53 -76.09 45.48
C LYS A 22 44.58 -77.09 45.93
N ASN A 23 44.41 -78.37 45.58
CA ASN A 23 45.31 -79.44 45.98
C ASN A 23 46.42 -79.73 44.94
N ALA A 24 46.41 -79.02 43.82
CA ALA A 24 47.40 -79.15 42.77
C ALA A 24 48.80 -78.77 43.27
N LYS A 25 49.79 -79.59 42.90
CA LYS A 25 51.20 -79.31 43.20
C LYS A 25 51.66 -78.11 42.38
N ARG A 26 52.48 -77.23 42.95
CA ARG A 26 53.11 -76.15 42.18
C ARG A 26 53.96 -76.72 41.04
N SER A 27 53.91 -76.06 39.89
CA SER A 27 54.77 -76.37 38.76
C SER A 27 56.23 -76.06 39.10
N LEU A 28 57.14 -76.90 38.62
CA LEU A 28 58.59 -76.71 38.81
C LEU A 28 59.19 -75.67 37.86
N ILE A 29 58.43 -75.21 36.86
CA ILE A 29 58.90 -74.37 35.75
C ILE A 29 58.24 -72.97 35.77
N SER A 30 57.17 -72.79 36.56
CA SER A 30 56.47 -71.51 36.72
C SER A 30 55.99 -71.34 38.16
N SER A 31 56.25 -70.16 38.75
CA SER A 31 55.88 -69.83 40.13
C SER A 31 54.36 -69.67 40.34
N GLU A 32 53.61 -69.38 39.27
CA GLU A 32 52.16 -69.22 39.27
C GLU A 32 51.42 -70.44 38.70
N GLY A 33 52.14 -71.40 38.12
CA GLY A 33 51.56 -72.61 37.55
C GLY A 33 51.31 -73.70 38.60
N CYS A 34 50.28 -74.49 38.39
CA CYS A 34 50.02 -75.72 39.15
C CYS A 34 49.82 -76.92 38.21
N ILE A 35 50.13 -78.12 38.70
CA ILE A 35 50.00 -79.38 37.99
C ILE A 35 48.64 -79.97 38.34
N VAL A 36 47.76 -80.02 37.35
CA VAL A 36 46.41 -80.56 37.48
C VAL A 36 46.25 -81.83 36.65
N ASN A 37 45.33 -82.69 37.04
CA ASN A 37 44.92 -83.81 36.21
C ASN A 37 44.12 -83.32 34.99
N ARG A 38 44.77 -83.28 33.82
CA ARG A 38 44.14 -82.85 32.56
C ARG A 38 42.84 -83.60 32.25
N ASN A 39 42.81 -84.92 32.45
CA ASN A 39 41.65 -85.74 32.11
C ASN A 39 40.46 -85.42 33.03
N LEU A 40 40.73 -85.22 34.33
CA LEU A 40 39.72 -84.81 35.29
C LEU A 40 39.18 -83.40 34.96
N MET A 41 40.09 -82.44 34.71
CA MET A 41 39.72 -81.07 34.38
C MET A 41 38.86 -81.02 33.12
N GLN A 42 39.27 -81.72 32.07
CA GLN A 42 38.54 -81.76 30.81
C GLN A 42 37.17 -82.42 30.98
N ALA A 43 37.08 -83.56 31.67
CA ALA A 43 35.81 -84.25 31.89
C ALA A 43 34.80 -83.40 32.70
N GLN A 44 35.25 -82.69 33.74
CA GLN A 44 34.37 -81.83 34.53
C GLN A 44 33.96 -80.56 33.75
N LEU A 45 34.85 -80.01 32.91
CA LEU A 45 34.52 -78.88 32.05
C LEU A 45 33.53 -79.27 30.94
N GLU A 46 33.73 -80.42 30.29
CA GLU A 46 32.78 -80.98 29.31
C GLU A 46 31.43 -81.26 29.98
N TYR A 47 31.43 -81.85 31.19
CA TYR A 47 30.21 -82.07 31.96
C TYR A 47 29.46 -80.77 32.26
N LEU A 48 30.17 -79.71 32.66
CA LEU A 48 29.57 -78.39 32.88
C LEU A 48 29.01 -77.78 31.59
N GLN A 49 29.70 -77.93 30.47
CA GLN A 49 29.26 -77.41 29.18
C GLN A 49 27.99 -78.13 28.69
N GLU A 50 27.93 -79.45 28.85
CA GLU A 50 26.77 -80.26 28.45
C GLU A 50 25.58 -80.08 29.39
N ASN A 51 25.81 -80.08 30.70
CA ASN A 51 24.77 -80.12 31.73
C ASN A 51 24.42 -78.75 32.34
N LEU A 52 24.99 -77.65 31.83
CA LEU A 52 24.61 -76.31 32.26
C LEU A 52 23.08 -76.16 32.13
N PRO A 53 22.38 -75.71 33.18
CA PRO A 53 20.92 -75.61 33.15
C PRO A 53 20.43 -74.78 31.96
N ASP A 54 19.35 -75.25 31.33
CA ASP A 54 18.75 -74.57 30.17
C ASP A 54 18.36 -73.13 30.50
N THR A 55 18.02 -72.86 31.76
CA THR A 55 17.71 -71.52 32.26
C THR A 55 18.90 -70.56 32.12
N VAL A 56 20.14 -71.00 32.37
CA VAL A 56 21.35 -70.16 32.25
C VAL A 56 21.71 -69.94 30.78
N LYS A 57 21.62 -70.99 29.95
CA LYS A 57 21.85 -70.89 28.50
C LYS A 57 20.85 -69.92 27.85
N LYS A 58 19.56 -70.02 28.22
CA LYS A 58 18.50 -69.09 27.79
C LYS A 58 18.74 -67.67 28.27
N ALA A 59 19.15 -67.47 29.53
CA ALA A 59 19.45 -66.16 30.07
C ALA A 59 20.60 -65.47 29.32
N ALA A 60 21.69 -66.18 29.03
CA ALA A 60 22.79 -65.65 28.23
C ALA A 60 22.34 -65.20 26.83
N THR A 61 21.52 -66.02 26.15
CA THR A 61 20.95 -65.68 24.83
C THR A 61 20.02 -64.45 24.90
N ILE A 62 19.26 -64.29 25.99
CA ILE A 62 18.40 -63.13 26.19
C ILE A 62 19.24 -61.86 26.35
N VAL A 63 20.32 -61.92 27.12
CA VAL A 63 21.24 -60.78 27.31
C VAL A 63 21.89 -60.38 25.99
N GLU A 64 22.40 -61.34 25.20
CA GLU A 64 22.96 -61.06 23.87
C GLU A 64 21.93 -60.41 22.94
N LYS A 65 20.67 -60.89 22.95
CA LYS A 65 19.59 -60.30 22.17
C LYS A 65 19.21 -58.91 22.65
N GLU A 66 19.19 -58.66 23.95
CA GLU A 66 18.91 -57.34 24.52
C GLU A 66 20.00 -56.33 24.13
N GLU A 67 21.27 -56.72 24.22
CA GLU A 67 22.38 -55.89 23.78
C GLU A 67 22.27 -55.54 22.29
N ALA A 68 21.95 -56.53 21.44
CA ALA A 68 21.72 -56.29 20.01
C ALA A 68 20.56 -55.31 19.75
N ILE A 69 19.42 -55.51 20.42
CA ILE A 69 18.25 -54.61 20.29
C ILE A 69 18.59 -53.20 20.77
N ARG A 70 19.33 -53.08 21.88
CA ARG A 70 19.74 -51.78 22.43
C ARG A 70 20.63 -51.03 21.45
N THR A 71 21.63 -51.70 20.87
CA THR A 71 22.51 -51.09 19.86
C THR A 71 21.73 -50.65 18.62
N GLU A 72 20.84 -51.50 18.09
CA GLU A 72 20.01 -51.17 16.93
C GLU A 72 19.07 -50.00 17.22
N THR A 73 18.46 -49.98 18.41
CA THR A 73 17.55 -48.91 18.83
C THR A 73 18.29 -47.58 18.96
N GLU A 74 19.48 -47.58 19.55
CA GLU A 74 20.30 -46.36 19.67
C GLU A 74 20.74 -45.83 18.31
N GLN A 75 21.11 -46.72 17.37
CA GLN A 75 21.41 -46.33 15.99
C GLN A 75 20.19 -45.72 15.29
N LYS A 76 19.04 -46.40 15.33
CA LYS A 76 17.78 -45.89 14.76
C LYS A 76 17.36 -44.58 15.38
N LYS A 77 17.51 -44.42 16.69
CA LYS A 77 17.20 -43.18 17.40
C LYS A 77 18.07 -42.04 16.86
N HIS A 78 19.37 -42.27 16.70
CA HIS A 78 20.28 -41.26 16.18
C HIS A 78 19.91 -40.88 14.75
N GLU A 79 19.67 -41.85 13.87
CA GLU A 79 19.26 -41.60 12.49
C GLU A 79 17.95 -40.81 12.41
N ILE A 80 16.95 -41.16 13.23
CA ILE A 80 15.66 -40.44 13.26
C ILE A 80 15.86 -39.00 13.73
N LEU A 81 16.63 -38.79 14.79
CA LEU A 81 16.90 -37.45 15.32
C LEU A 81 17.66 -36.59 14.31
N ASP A 82 18.67 -37.15 13.64
CA ASP A 82 19.47 -36.43 12.66
C ASP A 82 18.63 -36.06 11.43
N ASN A 83 17.84 -37.01 10.93
CA ASN A 83 16.92 -36.76 9.81
C ASN A 83 15.85 -35.73 10.17
N ALA A 84 15.24 -35.85 11.35
CA ALA A 84 14.24 -34.89 11.81
C ALA A 84 14.82 -33.49 11.99
N THR A 85 16.03 -33.39 12.56
CA THR A 85 16.74 -32.12 12.75
C THR A 85 17.11 -31.49 11.42
N GLN A 86 17.62 -32.29 10.47
CA GLN A 86 17.96 -31.79 9.14
C GLN A 86 16.73 -31.31 8.37
N GLN A 87 15.62 -32.06 8.43
CA GLN A 87 14.36 -31.67 7.80
C GLN A 87 13.80 -30.38 8.42
N ALA A 88 13.82 -30.27 9.74
CA ALA A 88 13.40 -29.05 10.43
C ALA A 88 14.27 -27.85 10.04
N GLN A 89 15.60 -28.03 9.97
CA GLN A 89 16.51 -26.96 9.56
C GLN A 89 16.27 -26.53 8.12
N ASN A 90 16.07 -27.47 7.20
CA ASN A 90 15.75 -27.15 5.81
C ASN A 90 14.43 -26.39 5.69
N MET A 91 13.39 -26.83 6.41
CA MET A 91 12.09 -26.16 6.42
C MET A 91 12.19 -24.73 6.95
N VAL A 92 12.93 -24.51 8.04
CA VAL A 92 13.14 -23.17 8.60
C VAL A 92 13.92 -22.29 7.62
N ASN A 93 14.94 -22.83 6.96
CA ASN A 93 15.73 -22.09 5.98
C ASN A 93 14.87 -21.68 4.77
N GLU A 94 14.09 -22.62 4.21
CA GLU A 94 13.18 -22.34 3.10
C GLU A 94 12.10 -21.32 3.49
N ALA A 95 11.47 -21.48 4.66
CA ALA A 95 10.47 -20.54 5.15
C ALA A 95 11.07 -19.14 5.33
N THR A 96 12.27 -19.03 5.89
CA THR A 96 12.97 -17.76 6.08
C THR A 96 13.32 -17.12 4.74
N GLN A 97 13.82 -17.91 3.79
CA GLN A 97 14.16 -17.42 2.45
C GLN A 97 12.92 -16.93 1.70
N ASN A 98 11.82 -17.69 1.74
CA ASN A 98 10.56 -17.32 1.11
C ASN A 98 9.98 -16.05 1.74
N ALA A 99 10.02 -15.94 3.07
CA ALA A 99 9.60 -14.74 3.78
C ALA A 99 10.44 -13.51 3.40
N GLN A 100 11.76 -13.66 3.33
CA GLN A 100 12.66 -12.58 2.93
C GLN A 100 12.38 -12.11 1.49
N GLN A 101 12.21 -13.05 0.54
CA GLN A 101 11.87 -12.73 -0.84
C GLN A 101 10.51 -12.02 -0.93
N MET A 102 9.51 -12.48 -0.18
CA MET A 102 8.20 -11.85 -0.12
C MET A 102 8.28 -10.43 0.44
N MET A 103 9.04 -10.21 1.51
CA MET A 103 9.26 -8.88 2.07
C MET A 103 9.96 -7.94 1.10
N GLU A 104 10.99 -8.42 0.39
CA GLU A 104 11.70 -7.64 -0.62
C GLU A 104 10.79 -7.28 -1.80
N GLN A 105 9.99 -8.22 -2.27
CA GLN A 105 9.01 -7.96 -3.32
C GLN A 105 7.97 -6.94 -2.88
N ALA A 106 7.36 -7.14 -1.70
CA ALA A 106 6.38 -6.22 -1.15
C ALA A 106 6.96 -4.81 -0.96
N SER A 107 8.20 -4.71 -0.48
CA SER A 107 8.92 -3.44 -0.34
C SER A 107 9.16 -2.76 -1.69
N ARG A 108 9.60 -3.51 -2.71
CA ARG A 108 9.77 -2.97 -4.08
C ARG A 108 8.45 -2.48 -4.66
N GLU A 109 7.38 -3.26 -4.53
CA GLU A 109 6.05 -2.91 -5.02
C GLU A 109 5.48 -1.69 -4.31
N ALA A 110 5.62 -1.61 -2.98
CA ALA A 110 5.20 -0.46 -2.18
C ALA A 110 5.96 0.81 -2.60
N ASN A 111 7.28 0.73 -2.77
CA ASN A 111 8.09 1.86 -3.22
C ASN A 111 7.70 2.31 -4.64
N ALA A 112 7.46 1.37 -5.56
CA ALA A 112 7.01 1.68 -6.91
C ALA A 112 5.62 2.32 -6.93
N LEU A 113 4.71 1.86 -6.06
CA LEU A 113 3.38 2.46 -5.91
C LEU A 113 3.47 3.87 -5.35
N MET A 114 4.30 4.10 -4.33
CA MET A 114 4.53 5.43 -3.77
C MET A 114 5.12 6.40 -4.79
N ASP A 115 6.10 5.97 -5.59
CA ASP A 115 6.69 6.80 -6.64
C ASP A 115 5.66 7.17 -7.72
N ARG A 116 4.83 6.21 -8.16
CA ARG A 116 3.72 6.49 -9.09
C ARG A 116 2.71 7.45 -8.50
N ALA A 117 2.27 7.22 -7.26
CA ALA A 117 1.31 8.09 -6.59
C ALA A 117 1.86 9.51 -6.42
N ALA A 118 3.13 9.66 -6.08
CA ALA A 118 3.80 10.95 -5.97
C ALA A 118 3.82 11.69 -7.33
N LYS A 119 4.21 11.00 -8.41
CA LYS A 119 4.22 11.56 -9.78
C LYS A 119 2.83 11.95 -10.26
N GLU A 120 1.83 11.13 -9.99
CA GLU A 120 0.44 11.47 -10.33
C GLU A 120 -0.07 12.67 -9.51
N ALA A 121 0.27 12.74 -8.23
CA ALA A 121 -0.10 13.86 -7.38
C ALA A 121 0.51 15.17 -7.90
N THR A 122 1.82 15.18 -8.22
CA THR A 122 2.47 16.36 -8.78
C THR A 122 1.87 16.77 -10.12
N ALA A 123 1.64 15.80 -11.02
CA ALA A 123 1.02 16.08 -12.32
C ALA A 123 -0.41 16.65 -12.18
N ARG A 124 -1.22 16.11 -11.25
CA ARG A 124 -2.56 16.64 -10.96
C ARG A 124 -2.50 18.06 -10.39
N MET A 125 -1.56 18.33 -9.49
CA MET A 125 -1.37 19.68 -8.92
C MET A 125 -0.94 20.69 -9.98
N GLU A 126 -0.02 20.31 -10.87
CA GLU A 126 0.41 21.16 -11.98
C GLU A 126 -0.74 21.44 -12.96
N ALA A 127 -1.51 20.42 -13.33
CA ALA A 127 -2.68 20.57 -14.18
C ALA A 127 -3.72 21.51 -13.54
N ALA A 128 -4.05 21.30 -12.27
CA ALA A 128 -5.00 22.15 -11.54
C ALA A 128 -4.49 23.60 -11.42
N SER A 129 -3.20 23.80 -11.17
CA SER A 129 -2.58 25.13 -11.11
C SER A 129 -2.66 25.86 -12.45
N ASN A 130 -2.39 25.16 -13.56
CA ASN A 130 -2.48 25.73 -14.90
C ASN A 130 -3.92 26.05 -15.29
N GLU A 131 -4.87 25.19 -14.94
CA GLU A 131 -6.29 25.43 -15.17
C GLU A 131 -6.79 26.63 -14.36
N ALA A 132 -6.41 26.72 -13.08
CA ALA A 132 -6.74 27.87 -12.24
C ALA A 132 -6.21 29.19 -12.81
N LYS A 133 -4.98 29.19 -13.34
CA LYS A 133 -4.40 30.37 -14.02
C LYS A 133 -5.20 30.76 -15.26
N ARG A 134 -5.60 29.80 -16.09
CA ARG A 134 -6.42 30.07 -17.28
C ARG A 134 -7.79 30.63 -16.90
N MET A 135 -8.46 30.04 -15.90
CA MET A 135 -9.74 30.55 -15.42
C MET A 135 -9.62 31.98 -14.88
N LEU A 136 -8.54 32.29 -14.16
CA LEU A 136 -8.29 33.65 -13.68
C LEU A 136 -8.09 34.63 -14.83
N GLU A 137 -7.26 34.27 -15.82
CA GLU A 137 -7.02 35.10 -17.00
C GLU A 137 -8.30 35.35 -17.80
N ASP A 138 -9.12 34.31 -18.01
CA ASP A 138 -10.41 34.42 -18.68
C ASP A 138 -11.39 35.31 -17.90
N ALA A 139 -11.44 35.15 -16.57
CA ALA A 139 -12.27 35.98 -15.71
C ALA A 139 -11.85 37.46 -15.73
N GLU A 140 -10.54 37.73 -15.68
CA GLU A 140 -10.00 39.09 -15.81
C GLU A 140 -10.32 39.71 -17.16
N ASN A 141 -10.15 38.96 -18.25
CA ASN A 141 -10.50 39.40 -19.59
C ASN A 141 -11.99 39.73 -19.69
N LYS A 142 -12.85 38.87 -19.13
CA LYS A 142 -14.29 39.12 -19.15
C LYS A 142 -14.68 40.32 -18.29
N ALA A 143 -14.06 40.49 -17.13
CA ALA A 143 -14.27 41.66 -16.28
C ALA A 143 -13.88 42.96 -17.01
N ARG A 144 -12.72 42.98 -17.69
CA ARG A 144 -12.29 44.12 -18.51
C ARG A 144 -13.30 44.46 -19.60
N GLN A 145 -13.83 43.46 -20.30
CA GLN A 145 -14.86 43.66 -21.33
C GLN A 145 -16.14 44.27 -20.75
N LEU A 146 -16.63 43.74 -19.62
CA LEU A 146 -17.86 44.25 -18.99
C LEU A 146 -17.72 45.71 -18.54
N VAL A 147 -16.56 46.07 -17.96
CA VAL A 147 -16.28 47.45 -17.56
C VAL A 147 -16.22 48.38 -18.78
N GLU A 148 -15.63 47.94 -19.88
CA GLU A 148 -15.59 48.71 -21.12
C GLU A 148 -16.99 48.91 -21.72
N GLU A 149 -17.79 47.83 -21.79
CA GLU A 149 -19.19 47.89 -22.23
C GLU A 149 -20.00 48.87 -21.37
N GLU A 150 -19.87 48.82 -20.04
CA GLU A 150 -20.54 49.74 -19.12
C GLU A 150 -20.10 51.20 -19.34
N ASN A 151 -18.80 51.44 -19.54
CA ASN A 151 -18.27 52.78 -19.82
C ASN A 151 -18.82 53.36 -21.13
N ILE A 152 -18.90 52.56 -22.19
CA ILE A 152 -19.49 52.96 -23.47
C ILE A 152 -20.96 53.32 -23.29
N VAL A 153 -21.74 52.46 -22.62
CA VAL A 153 -23.17 52.71 -22.36
C VAL A 153 -23.36 53.98 -21.54
N ARG A 154 -22.55 54.18 -20.50
CA ARG A 154 -22.61 55.39 -19.67
C ARG A 154 -22.31 56.65 -20.49
N ARG A 155 -21.25 56.64 -21.31
CA ARG A 155 -20.90 57.78 -22.17
C ARG A 155 -22.00 58.07 -23.19
N ALA A 156 -22.51 57.04 -23.86
CA ALA A 156 -23.60 57.19 -24.82
C ALA A 156 -24.87 57.78 -24.18
N ARG A 157 -25.19 57.40 -22.93
CA ARG A 157 -26.31 57.99 -22.19
C ARG A 157 -26.11 59.48 -21.93
N VAL A 158 -24.93 59.88 -21.44
CA VAL A 158 -24.61 61.29 -21.20
C VAL A 158 -24.71 62.11 -22.50
N GLU A 159 -24.11 61.61 -23.59
CA GLU A 159 -24.17 62.26 -24.90
C GLU A 159 -25.60 62.37 -25.45
N CYS A 160 -26.42 61.32 -25.28
CA CYS A 160 -27.84 61.38 -25.63
C CYS A 160 -28.61 62.43 -24.82
N ASP A 161 -28.35 62.54 -23.52
CA ASP A 161 -29.03 63.51 -22.66
C ASP A 161 -28.62 64.95 -23.02
N GLU A 162 -27.33 65.18 -23.28
CA GLU A 162 -26.82 66.48 -23.76
C GLU A 162 -27.41 66.86 -25.12
N LEU A 163 -27.43 65.94 -26.08
CA LEU A 163 -28.02 66.18 -27.40
C LEU A 163 -29.52 66.49 -27.30
N ARG A 164 -30.24 65.78 -26.43
CA ARG A 164 -31.68 66.03 -26.19
C ARG A 164 -31.92 67.40 -25.60
N GLU A 165 -31.07 67.83 -24.67
CA GLU A 165 -31.19 69.16 -24.06
C GLU A 165 -30.85 70.26 -25.07
N SER A 166 -29.78 70.11 -25.84
CA SER A 166 -29.43 71.04 -26.92
C SER A 166 -30.55 71.15 -27.96
N ALA A 167 -31.08 70.03 -28.43
CA ALA A 167 -32.17 70.01 -29.39
C ALA A 167 -33.45 70.69 -28.85
N ARG A 168 -33.73 70.55 -27.54
CA ARG A 168 -34.85 71.27 -26.89
C ARG A 168 -34.61 72.77 -26.86
N GLN A 169 -33.40 73.20 -26.54
CA GLN A 169 -33.04 74.62 -26.52
C GLN A 169 -33.13 75.22 -27.91
N GLU A 170 -32.55 74.56 -28.93
CA GLU A 170 -32.65 74.99 -30.34
C GLU A 170 -34.10 75.05 -30.82
N ALA A 171 -34.92 74.03 -30.51
CA ALA A 171 -36.33 74.04 -30.88
C ALA A 171 -37.10 75.20 -30.20
N SER A 172 -36.81 75.49 -28.94
CA SER A 172 -37.41 76.62 -28.21
C SER A 172 -36.98 77.96 -28.80
N GLU A 173 -35.71 78.11 -29.16
CA GLU A 173 -35.17 79.32 -29.77
C GLU A 173 -35.75 79.53 -31.17
N LEU A 174 -35.79 78.48 -31.99
CA LEU A 174 -36.42 78.53 -33.31
C LEU A 174 -37.90 78.90 -33.21
N HIS A 175 -38.63 78.33 -32.24
CA HIS A 175 -40.03 78.66 -32.02
C HIS A 175 -40.21 80.13 -31.66
N LYS A 176 -39.40 80.65 -30.73
CA LYS A 176 -39.41 82.07 -30.35
C LYS A 176 -39.10 82.97 -31.54
N ASN A 177 -38.02 82.70 -32.27
CA ASN A 177 -37.62 83.47 -33.46
C ASN A 177 -38.71 83.46 -34.54
N THR A 178 -39.41 82.33 -34.71
CA THR A 178 -40.54 82.21 -35.64
C THR A 178 -41.73 83.07 -35.20
N LEU A 179 -42.08 83.07 -33.91
CA LEU A 179 -43.14 83.92 -33.38
C LEU A 179 -42.81 85.41 -33.53
N ASP A 180 -41.58 85.82 -33.22
CA ASP A 180 -41.11 87.19 -33.39
C ASP A 180 -41.17 87.63 -34.87
N TYR A 181 -40.79 86.73 -35.79
CA TYR A 181 -40.90 86.99 -37.23
C TYR A 181 -42.37 87.13 -37.67
N ILE A 182 -43.26 86.23 -37.22
CA ILE A 182 -44.70 86.30 -37.53
C ILE A 182 -45.30 87.61 -37.01
N ASP A 183 -44.97 88.01 -35.78
CA ASP A 183 -45.46 89.27 -35.20
C ASP A 183 -45.00 90.49 -36.02
N SER A 184 -43.72 90.51 -36.44
CA SER A 184 -43.19 91.57 -37.30
C SER A 184 -43.90 91.65 -38.65
N LEU A 185 -44.19 90.49 -39.27
CA LEU A 185 -44.90 90.40 -40.54
C LEU A 185 -46.35 90.85 -40.41
N LEU A 186 -47.02 90.48 -39.32
CA LEU A 186 -48.38 90.93 -39.00
C LEU A 186 -48.43 92.44 -38.77
N ALA A 187 -47.47 93.00 -38.00
CA ALA A 187 -47.38 94.43 -37.76
C ALA A 187 -47.13 95.22 -39.06
N GLU A 188 -46.28 94.71 -39.96
CA GLU A 188 -46.06 95.32 -41.28
C GLU A 188 -47.33 95.28 -42.13
N THR A 189 -48.04 94.14 -42.12
CA THR A 189 -49.31 93.97 -42.84
C THR A 189 -50.37 94.93 -42.31
N ASP A 190 -50.48 95.09 -40.98
CA ASP A 190 -51.42 96.01 -40.34
C ASP A 190 -51.14 97.49 -40.70
N ARG A 191 -49.87 97.89 -40.72
CA ARG A 191 -49.47 99.23 -41.19
C ARG A 191 -49.89 99.47 -42.64
N LYS A 192 -49.59 98.52 -43.54
CA LYS A 192 -49.96 98.59 -44.96
C LYS A 192 -51.49 98.68 -45.15
N LEU A 193 -52.26 97.88 -44.40
CA LEU A 193 -53.72 97.95 -44.42
C LEU A 193 -54.25 99.28 -43.89
N SER A 194 -53.67 99.81 -42.81
CA SER A 194 -54.02 101.12 -42.25
C SER A 194 -53.76 102.28 -43.22
N GLU A 195 -52.62 102.25 -43.92
CA GLU A 195 -52.31 103.21 -45.00
C GLU A 195 -53.34 103.15 -46.12
N LEU A 196 -53.68 101.95 -46.61
CA LEU A 196 -54.70 101.76 -47.64
C LEU A 196 -56.08 102.26 -47.19
N ILE A 197 -56.50 101.98 -45.95
CA ILE A 197 -57.76 102.48 -45.39
C ILE A 197 -57.77 104.01 -45.31
N ASN A 198 -56.66 104.62 -44.88
CA ASN A 198 -56.55 106.08 -44.81
C ASN A 198 -56.63 106.71 -46.20
N ASN A 199 -55.96 106.12 -47.20
CA ASN A 199 -56.06 106.57 -48.59
C ASN A 199 -57.50 106.49 -49.11
N ILE A 200 -58.21 105.38 -48.88
CA ILE A 200 -59.64 105.24 -49.25
C ILE A 200 -60.50 106.28 -48.53
N ARG A 201 -60.24 106.57 -47.25
CA ARG A 201 -60.97 107.61 -46.50
C ARG A 201 -60.72 109.00 -47.06
N LEU A 202 -59.48 109.31 -47.47
CA LEU A 202 -59.12 110.56 -48.13
C LEU A 202 -59.84 110.69 -49.47
N GLU A 203 -59.74 109.69 -50.35
CA GLU A 203 -60.45 109.65 -51.64
C GLU A 203 -61.97 109.83 -51.46
N ARG A 204 -62.57 109.15 -50.47
CA ARG A 204 -63.99 109.29 -50.15
C ARG A 204 -64.34 110.70 -49.67
N ASN A 205 -63.48 111.35 -48.89
CA ASN A 205 -63.69 112.72 -48.44
C ASN A 205 -63.55 113.73 -49.59
N GLU A 206 -62.60 113.53 -50.50
CA GLU A 206 -62.48 114.35 -51.72
C GLU A 206 -63.74 114.26 -52.58
N ILE A 207 -64.25 113.04 -52.82
CA ILE A 207 -65.51 112.83 -53.54
C ILE A 207 -66.69 113.51 -52.81
N ARG A 208 -66.73 113.47 -51.47
CA ARG A 208 -67.80 114.11 -50.69
C ARG A 208 -67.74 115.64 -50.70
N ASN A 209 -66.54 116.22 -50.78
CA ASN A 209 -66.34 117.67 -50.89
C ASN A 209 -66.53 118.20 -52.32
N HIS A 210 -66.62 117.32 -53.33
CA HIS A 210 -66.92 117.64 -54.73
C HIS A 210 -68.37 117.32 -55.14
N ARG A 211 -69.23 117.06 -54.14
CA ARG A 211 -70.70 117.07 -54.27
C ARG A 211 -71.27 118.33 -53.65
#